data_AF-A0A6M5YJ11-F1
#
_entry.id   AF-A0A6M5YJ11-F1
#
_cell.length_a   1.000
_cell.length_b   1.000
_cell.length_c   1.000
_cell.angle_alpha   90.00
_cell.angle_beta   90.00
_cell.angle_gamma   90.00
#
_symmetry.space_group_name_H-M   'P 1'
#
loop_
_entity.id
_entity.type
_entity.pdbx_description
1 polymer ?
#
loop_
_entity_poly.entity_id
_entity_poly.type
_entity_poly.pdbx_seq_one_letter_code
_entity_poly.pdbx_strand_id
1 'polypeptide(L)'
;MHRFSTVPAALIGLTTIFAVGALAAPARTHAVGWDLWHFADEWTSFRDAETAAQDLDFGLEQARRREVVCDDIAISLCEDRITLDEAIKDIGAFADSSPDWIVQLRAVYSGRGDVAPTATDREVLARYLRARIKSLIGTAEAVGDTARATALSARLTRFDREAREHPGSAPAPQTRR
;
A
#
# COMPACT_ATOMS: atom_id res chain seq x y z
N MET A 1 -2.63 22.70 78.90
CA MET A 1 -1.59 22.44 77.87
C MET A 1 -1.18 20.99 77.97
N HIS A 2 -1.40 20.21 76.91
CA HIS A 2 -0.56 19.10 76.41
C HIS A 2 -1.39 18.26 75.43
N ARG A 3 -1.23 18.53 74.13
CA ARG A 3 -1.67 17.68 73.04
C ARG A 3 -0.55 16.68 72.78
N PHE A 4 -0.76 15.40 73.07
CA PHE A 4 0.16 14.34 72.68
C PHE A 4 -0.20 13.83 71.29
N SER A 5 0.81 13.88 70.42
CA SER A 5 0.84 13.52 69.01
C SER A 5 0.67 12.01 68.81
N THR A 6 -0.44 11.60 68.20
CA THR A 6 -0.70 10.22 67.74
C THR A 6 -0.18 9.97 66.33
N VAL A 7 0.94 10.57 65.95
CA VAL A 7 1.54 10.42 64.61
C VAL A 7 2.70 9.40 64.53
N PRO A 8 3.52 9.11 65.57
CA PRO A 8 4.68 8.23 65.35
C PRO A 8 4.34 6.73 65.35
N ALA A 9 3.20 6.31 65.91
CA ALA A 9 2.84 4.88 65.95
C ALA A 9 2.30 4.34 64.61
N ALA A 10 1.67 5.19 63.79
CA ALA A 10 1.09 4.78 62.50
C ALA A 10 2.16 4.60 61.40
N LEU A 11 3.27 5.35 61.47
CA LEU A 11 4.34 5.26 60.48
C LEU A 11 5.25 4.03 60.66
N ILE A 12 5.36 3.49 61.87
CA ILE A 12 6.13 2.27 62.14
C ILE A 12 5.34 1.00 61.76
N GLY A 13 4.01 1.02 61.88
CA GLY A 13 3.17 -0.09 61.43
C GLY A 13 3.17 -0.29 59.92
N LEU A 14 3.25 0.80 59.14
CA LEU A 14 3.15 0.76 57.68
C LEU A 14 4.45 0.32 56.99
N THR A 15 5.61 0.61 57.57
CA THR A 15 6.92 0.14 57.05
C THR A 15 7.16 -1.33 57.35
N THR A 16 6.64 -1.85 58.46
CA THR A 16 6.81 -3.27 58.82
C THR A 16 5.95 -4.20 57.95
N ILE A 17 4.77 -3.75 57.50
CA ILE A 17 3.92 -4.52 56.57
C ILE A 17 4.57 -4.63 55.18
N PHE A 18 5.24 -3.57 54.71
CA PHE A 18 6.01 -3.62 53.46
C PHE A 18 7.26 -4.52 53.57
N ALA A 19 7.95 -4.52 54.72
CA ALA A 19 9.14 -5.35 54.92
C ALA A 19 8.81 -6.85 55.06
N VAL A 20 7.66 -7.20 55.68
CA VAL A 20 7.23 -8.62 55.81
C VAL A 20 6.53 -9.12 54.54
N GLY A 21 5.82 -8.25 53.81
CA GLY A 21 5.26 -8.59 52.49
C GLY A 21 6.32 -8.90 51.43
N ALA A 22 7.50 -8.28 51.52
CA ALA A 22 8.62 -8.55 50.62
C ALA A 22 9.36 -9.88 50.91
N LEU A 23 9.31 -10.38 52.15
CA LEU A 23 10.00 -11.62 52.56
C LEU A 23 9.11 -12.88 52.51
N ALA A 24 7.79 -12.72 52.44
CA ALA A 24 6.83 -13.80 52.23
C ALA A 24 6.26 -13.85 50.79
N ALA A 25 6.89 -13.13 49.86
CA ALA A 25 6.53 -13.21 48.46
C ALA A 25 7.05 -14.56 47.91
N PRO A 26 6.18 -15.48 47.44
CA PRO A 26 6.61 -16.77 46.94
C PRO A 26 7.58 -16.56 45.77
N ALA A 27 8.55 -17.44 45.56
CA ALA A 27 9.57 -17.34 44.48
C ALA A 27 9.00 -17.07 43.06
N ARG A 28 7.68 -17.20 42.88
CA ARG A 28 6.94 -16.74 41.70
C ARG A 28 6.92 -15.22 41.51
N THR A 29 6.95 -14.37 42.53
CA THR A 29 6.95 -12.91 42.34
C THR A 29 8.30 -12.35 41.88
N HIS A 30 9.41 -13.02 42.22
CA HIS A 30 10.71 -12.73 41.61
C HIS A 30 10.79 -13.16 40.14
N ALA A 31 10.00 -14.16 39.73
CA ALA A 31 9.79 -14.47 38.31
C ALA A 31 8.87 -13.42 37.63
N VAL A 32 7.83 -12.94 38.31
CA VAL A 32 6.90 -11.90 37.78
C VAL A 32 7.56 -10.51 37.68
N GLY A 33 8.54 -10.19 38.52
CA GLY A 33 9.31 -8.95 38.42
C GLY A 33 10.26 -8.88 37.22
N TRP A 34 10.68 -10.04 36.69
CA TRP A 34 11.39 -10.14 35.41
C TRP A 34 10.45 -10.16 34.22
N ASP A 35 9.21 -10.61 34.40
CA ASP A 35 8.21 -10.69 33.34
C ASP A 35 7.48 -9.36 33.12
N LEU A 36 7.48 -8.41 34.05
CA LEU A 36 6.84 -7.09 33.85
C LEU A 36 7.62 -6.16 32.92
N TRP A 37 8.96 -6.23 32.95
CA TRP A 37 9.82 -5.48 32.04
C TRP A 37 9.84 -6.09 30.65
N HIS A 38 9.92 -7.42 30.56
CA HIS A 38 9.74 -8.13 29.28
C HIS A 38 8.31 -7.97 28.76
N PHE A 39 7.29 -7.98 29.61
CA PHE A 39 5.91 -7.69 29.18
C PHE A 39 5.77 -6.26 28.68
N ALA A 40 6.40 -5.26 29.30
CA ALA A 40 6.37 -3.89 28.79
C ALA A 40 7.07 -3.80 27.41
N ASP A 41 8.23 -4.41 27.26
CA ASP A 41 9.00 -4.45 26.00
C ASP A 41 8.29 -5.29 24.91
N GLU A 42 7.71 -6.43 25.28
CA GLU A 42 6.90 -7.30 24.42
C GLU A 42 5.58 -6.63 24.05
N TRP A 43 4.98 -5.85 24.94
CA TRP A 43 3.77 -5.09 24.68
C TRP A 43 4.05 -3.89 23.77
N THR A 44 5.19 -3.22 23.91
CA THR A 44 5.63 -2.22 22.93
C THR A 44 5.96 -2.85 21.58
N SER A 45 6.68 -3.98 21.57
CA SER A 45 6.99 -4.73 20.35
C SER A 45 5.72 -5.21 19.65
N PHE A 46 4.72 -5.68 20.41
CA PHE A 46 3.41 -6.07 19.90
C PHE A 46 2.67 -4.87 19.30
N ARG A 47 2.65 -3.71 19.97
CA ARG A 47 2.02 -2.50 19.42
C ARG A 47 2.74 -1.96 18.18
N ASP A 48 4.07 -2.03 18.16
CA ASP A 48 4.87 -1.63 17.00
C ASP A 48 4.59 -2.57 15.82
N ALA A 49 4.47 -3.88 16.08
CA ALA A 49 4.07 -4.87 15.08
C ALA A 49 2.62 -4.68 14.62
N GLU A 50 1.69 -4.36 15.53
CA GLU A 50 0.29 -4.08 15.21
C GLU A 50 0.16 -2.81 14.36
N THR A 51 0.90 -1.75 14.71
CA THR A 51 0.97 -0.52 13.93
C THR A 51 1.55 -0.80 12.54
N ALA A 52 2.64 -1.55 12.46
CA ALA A 52 3.23 -1.96 11.19
C ALA A 52 2.28 -2.82 10.35
N ALA A 53 1.50 -3.70 10.97
CA ALA A 53 0.48 -4.50 10.28
C ALA A 53 -0.66 -3.62 9.75
N GLN A 54 -1.13 -2.64 10.54
CA GLN A 54 -2.14 -1.67 10.10
C GLN A 54 -1.65 -0.81 8.93
N ASP A 55 -0.39 -0.38 8.98
CA ASP A 55 0.23 0.39 7.89
C ASP A 55 0.36 -0.47 6.61
N LEU A 56 0.71 -1.75 6.74
CA LEU A 56 0.75 -2.70 5.62
C LEU A 56 -0.64 -2.94 5.03
N ASP A 57 -1.65 -3.17 5.87
CA ASP A 57 -3.04 -3.39 5.43
C ASP A 57 -3.57 -2.16 4.69
N PHE A 58 -3.31 -0.97 5.23
CA PHE A 58 -3.68 0.29 4.58
C PHE A 58 -2.96 0.45 3.23
N GLY A 59 -1.66 0.15 3.17
CA GLY A 59 -0.88 0.18 1.94
C GLY A 59 -1.40 -0.79 0.86
N LEU A 60 -1.76 -2.01 1.26
CA LEU A 60 -2.33 -3.02 0.36
C LEU A 60 -3.71 -2.61 -0.15
N GLU A 61 -4.57 -2.07 0.70
CA GLU A 61 -5.88 -1.58 0.29
C GLU A 61 -5.76 -0.40 -0.70
N GLN A 62 -4.82 0.52 -0.47
CA GLN A 62 -4.53 1.58 -1.45
C GLN A 62 -4.01 1.02 -2.78
N ALA A 63 -3.13 0.02 -2.75
CA ALA A 63 -2.64 -0.64 -3.95
C ALA A 63 -3.78 -1.32 -4.72
N ARG A 64 -4.68 -2.01 -4.01
CA ARG A 64 -5.85 -2.67 -4.59
C ARG A 64 -6.82 -1.69 -5.24
N ARG A 65 -7.15 -0.57 -4.58
CA ARG A 65 -8.01 0.48 -5.15
C ARG A 65 -7.42 1.05 -6.42
N ARG A 66 -6.11 1.29 -6.43
CA ARG A 66 -5.39 1.78 -7.60
C ARG A 66 -5.43 0.78 -8.75
N GLU A 67 -5.27 -0.50 -8.43
CA GLU A 67 -5.37 -1.58 -9.41
C GLU A 67 -6.75 -1.61 -10.09
N VAL A 68 -7.83 -1.53 -9.29
CA VAL A 68 -9.20 -1.49 -9.80
C VAL A 68 -9.42 -0.27 -10.72
N VAL A 69 -8.97 0.91 -10.31
CA VAL A 69 -9.12 2.11 -11.15
C VAL A 69 -8.33 2.00 -12.46
N CYS A 70 -7.10 1.46 -12.39
CA CYS A 70 -6.29 1.26 -13.59
C CYS A 70 -6.90 0.21 -14.52
N ASP A 71 -7.57 -0.82 -13.98
CA ASP A 71 -8.37 -1.75 -14.76
C ASP A 71 -9.53 -1.07 -15.48
N ASP A 72 -10.31 -0.26 -14.76
CA ASP A 72 -11.45 0.44 -15.35
C ASP A 72 -11.02 1.40 -16.47
N ILE A 73 -9.88 2.08 -16.29
CA ILE A 73 -9.27 2.91 -17.34
C ILE A 73 -8.82 2.04 -18.53
N ALA A 74 -8.12 0.93 -18.28
CA ALA A 74 -7.67 0.02 -19.34
C ALA A 74 -8.85 -0.59 -20.12
N ILE A 75 -9.92 -0.99 -19.43
CA ILE A 75 -11.17 -1.48 -20.03
C ILE A 75 -11.82 -0.37 -20.85
N SER A 76 -11.92 0.85 -20.31
CA SER A 76 -12.52 1.99 -21.03
C SER A 76 -11.74 2.37 -22.28
N LEU A 77 -10.40 2.30 -22.24
CA LEU A 77 -9.55 2.48 -23.40
C LEU A 77 -9.76 1.35 -24.42
N CYS A 78 -10.01 0.13 -23.93
CA CYS A 78 -10.23 -1.01 -24.79
C CYS A 78 -11.59 -1.00 -25.49
N GLU A 79 -12.61 -0.41 -24.86
CA GLU A 79 -13.96 -0.27 -25.37
C GLU A 79 -14.18 1.04 -26.14
N ASP A 80 -13.10 1.73 -26.53
CA ASP A 80 -13.09 3.00 -27.27
C ASP A 80 -13.89 4.13 -26.57
N ARG A 81 -14.11 4.01 -25.25
CA ARG A 81 -14.82 5.03 -24.46
C ARG A 81 -13.95 6.26 -24.18
N ILE A 82 -12.64 6.06 -24.12
CA ILE A 82 -11.63 7.10 -23.90
C ILE A 82 -10.47 6.91 -24.89
N THR A 83 -9.76 8.00 -25.15
CA THR A 83 -8.53 8.01 -25.96
C THR A 83 -7.32 7.57 -25.14
N LEU A 84 -6.22 7.24 -25.83
CA LEU A 84 -4.94 6.92 -25.19
C LEU A 84 -4.44 8.07 -24.30
N ASP A 85 -4.57 9.30 -24.77
CA ASP A 85 -4.10 10.48 -24.03
C ASP A 85 -4.93 10.76 -22.80
N GLU A 86 -6.25 10.57 -22.87
CA GLU A 86 -7.13 10.62 -21.70
C GLU A 86 -6.76 9.52 -20.70
N ALA A 87 -6.55 8.28 -21.16
CA ALA A 87 -6.15 7.19 -20.29
C ALA A 87 -4.79 7.44 -19.59
N ILE A 88 -3.80 7.95 -20.33
CA ILE A 88 -2.49 8.31 -19.74
C ILE A 88 -2.64 9.47 -18.77
N LYS A 89 -3.45 10.48 -19.10
CA LYS A 89 -3.69 11.63 -18.22
C LYS A 89 -4.38 11.20 -16.93
N ASP A 90 -5.39 10.34 -17.01
CA ASP A 90 -6.14 9.86 -15.86
C ASP A 90 -5.24 9.04 -14.93
N ILE A 91 -4.41 8.15 -15.47
CA ILE A 91 -3.41 7.43 -14.66
C ILE A 91 -2.32 8.38 -14.15
N GLY A 92 -1.94 9.37 -14.94
CA GLY A 92 -0.99 10.42 -14.55
C GLY A 92 -1.47 11.19 -13.33
N ALA A 93 -2.75 11.55 -13.26
CA ALA A 93 -3.33 12.20 -12.08
C ALA A 93 -3.24 11.32 -10.83
N PHE A 94 -3.37 9.99 -10.97
CA PHE A 94 -3.11 9.05 -9.88
C PHE A 94 -1.63 8.98 -9.51
N ALA A 95 -0.74 8.99 -10.49
CA ALA A 95 0.70 9.02 -10.27
C ALA A 95 1.14 10.30 -9.54
N ASP A 96 0.55 11.44 -9.85
CA ASP A 96 0.81 12.71 -9.17
C ASP A 96 0.41 12.66 -7.68
N SER A 97 -0.69 11.95 -7.37
CA SER A 97 -1.12 11.71 -5.98
C SER A 97 -0.27 10.66 -5.25
N SER A 98 0.63 9.97 -5.95
CA SER A 98 1.52 8.94 -5.39
C SER A 98 2.87 8.91 -6.11
N PRO A 99 3.75 9.90 -5.87
CA PRO A 99 4.99 10.06 -6.63
C PRO A 99 5.93 8.85 -6.56
N ASP A 100 5.96 8.15 -5.42
CA ASP A 100 6.79 6.94 -5.27
C ASP A 100 6.37 5.82 -6.22
N TRP A 101 5.11 5.78 -6.63
CA TRP A 101 4.61 4.75 -7.52
C TRP A 101 5.16 4.89 -8.94
N ILE A 102 5.24 6.10 -9.50
CA ILE A 102 5.80 6.29 -10.84
C ILE A 102 7.30 6.00 -10.85
N VAL A 103 8.01 6.30 -9.75
CA VAL A 103 9.42 5.93 -9.56
C VAL A 103 9.58 4.41 -9.55
N GLN A 104 8.74 3.70 -8.81
CA GLN A 104 8.75 2.23 -8.77
C GLN A 104 8.43 1.62 -10.15
N LEU A 105 7.41 2.12 -10.85
CA LEU A 105 7.09 1.67 -12.20
C LEU A 105 8.26 1.87 -13.16
N ARG A 106 8.90 3.04 -13.12
CA ARG A 106 10.08 3.34 -13.94
C ARG A 106 11.23 2.39 -13.63
N ALA A 107 11.48 2.10 -12.36
CA ALA A 107 12.52 1.15 -11.96
C ALA A 107 12.22 -0.28 -12.46
N VAL A 108 10.98 -0.73 -12.35
CA VAL A 108 10.56 -2.06 -12.81
C VAL A 108 10.70 -2.19 -14.33
N TYR A 109 10.21 -1.22 -15.10
CA TYR A 109 10.25 -1.31 -16.56
C TYR A 109 11.64 -1.03 -17.13
N SER A 110 12.43 -0.15 -16.52
CA SER A 110 13.82 0.04 -16.94
C SER A 110 14.69 -1.16 -16.59
N GLY A 111 14.52 -1.78 -15.42
CA GLY A 111 15.22 -3.01 -15.04
C GLY A 111 14.90 -4.21 -15.94
N ARG A 112 13.71 -4.22 -16.56
CA ARG A 112 13.30 -5.23 -17.55
C ARG A 112 13.73 -4.91 -18.99
N GLY A 113 14.35 -3.76 -19.23
CA GLY A 113 14.69 -3.27 -20.57
C GLY A 113 13.47 -2.88 -21.42
N ASP A 114 12.31 -2.75 -20.79
CA ASP A 114 11.05 -2.41 -21.46
C ASP A 114 10.96 -0.92 -21.84
N VAL A 115 11.68 -0.08 -21.08
CA VAL A 115 11.66 1.38 -21.17
C VAL A 115 13.06 1.90 -20.85
N ALA A 116 13.51 2.98 -21.52
CA ALA A 116 14.82 3.58 -21.22
C ALA A 116 14.86 4.18 -19.79
N PRO A 117 16.02 4.22 -19.12
CA PRO A 117 16.15 4.89 -17.81
C PRO A 117 15.76 6.38 -17.85
N THR A 118 15.93 7.02 -19.01
CA THR A 118 15.62 8.43 -19.27
C THR A 118 14.21 8.63 -19.84
N ALA A 119 13.38 7.61 -19.85
CA ALA A 119 12.04 7.73 -20.37
C ALA A 119 11.17 8.70 -19.56
N THR A 120 10.27 9.34 -20.28
CA THR A 120 9.26 10.24 -19.74
C THR A 120 8.20 9.46 -18.94
N ASP A 121 7.52 10.13 -18.01
CA ASP A 121 6.41 9.50 -17.27
C ASP A 121 5.32 8.99 -18.21
N ARG A 122 5.05 9.73 -19.30
CA ARG A 122 4.14 9.31 -20.36
C ARG A 122 4.50 7.94 -20.93
N GLU A 123 5.77 7.70 -21.25
CA GLU A 123 6.24 6.42 -21.80
C GLU A 123 6.14 5.29 -20.77
N VAL A 124 6.46 5.57 -19.51
CA VAL A 124 6.31 4.61 -18.40
C VAL A 124 4.85 4.23 -18.20
N LEU A 125 3.94 5.22 -18.20
CA LEU A 125 2.50 5.01 -18.06
C LEU A 125 1.89 4.28 -19.26
N ALA A 126 2.32 4.59 -20.48
CA ALA A 126 1.91 3.85 -21.66
C ALA A 126 2.37 2.39 -21.59
N ARG A 127 3.59 2.12 -21.11
CA ARG A 127 4.09 0.75 -20.91
C ARG A 127 3.29 0.01 -19.85
N TYR A 128 2.92 0.71 -18.77
CA TYR A 128 2.08 0.19 -17.70
C TYR A 128 0.69 -0.21 -18.21
N LEU A 129 0.00 0.69 -18.92
CA LEU A 129 -1.29 0.42 -19.58
C LEU A 129 -1.22 -0.81 -20.48
N ARG A 130 -0.18 -0.90 -21.30
CA ARG A 130 0.04 -2.06 -22.18
C ARG A 130 0.16 -3.37 -21.39
N ALA A 131 0.92 -3.35 -20.29
CA ALA A 131 1.06 -4.52 -19.41
C ALA A 131 -0.28 -4.89 -18.76
N ARG A 132 -1.08 -3.89 -18.39
CA ARG A 132 -2.40 -4.11 -17.79
C ARG A 132 -3.40 -4.73 -18.77
N ILE A 133 -3.47 -4.23 -20.00
CA ILE A 133 -4.30 -4.81 -21.07
C ILE A 133 -3.89 -6.27 -21.32
N LYS A 134 -2.59 -6.57 -21.37
CA LYS A 134 -2.10 -7.97 -21.48
C LYS A 134 -2.56 -8.84 -20.32
N SER A 135 -2.55 -8.30 -19.10
CA SER A 135 -3.07 -9.01 -17.93
C SER A 135 -4.57 -9.30 -18.06
N LEU A 136 -5.36 -8.33 -18.54
CA LEU A 136 -6.80 -8.50 -18.78
C LEU A 136 -7.11 -9.53 -19.87
N ILE A 137 -6.27 -9.63 -20.89
CA ILE A 137 -6.37 -10.69 -21.90
C ILE A 137 -6.15 -12.05 -21.24
N GLY A 138 -5.06 -12.20 -20.47
CA GLY A 138 -4.75 -13.45 -19.78
C GLY A 138 -5.82 -13.88 -18.77
N THR A 139 -6.46 -12.94 -18.07
CA THR A 139 -7.58 -13.26 -17.18
C THR A 139 -8.83 -13.67 -17.94
N ALA A 140 -9.17 -12.99 -19.05
CA ALA A 140 -10.27 -13.40 -19.92
C ALA A 140 -10.06 -14.81 -20.51
N GLU A 141 -8.84 -15.12 -20.96
CA GLU A 141 -8.46 -16.45 -21.44
C GLU A 141 -8.60 -17.51 -20.35
N ALA A 142 -8.14 -17.23 -19.13
CA ALA A 142 -8.23 -18.16 -18.00
C ALA A 142 -9.68 -18.46 -17.58
N VAL A 143 -10.60 -17.50 -17.75
CA VAL A 143 -12.04 -17.68 -17.49
C VAL A 143 -12.77 -18.35 -18.67
N GLY A 144 -12.11 -18.51 -19.83
CA GLY A 144 -12.70 -19.10 -21.03
C GLY A 144 -13.53 -18.11 -21.86
N ASP A 145 -13.43 -16.80 -21.58
CA ASP A 145 -14.09 -15.75 -22.35
C ASP A 145 -13.25 -15.36 -23.57
N THR A 146 -13.26 -16.26 -24.56
CA THR A 146 -12.47 -16.13 -25.79
C THR A 146 -12.89 -14.92 -26.63
N ALA A 147 -14.15 -14.51 -26.56
CA ALA A 147 -14.67 -13.33 -27.27
C ALA A 147 -14.05 -12.04 -26.71
N ARG A 148 -14.04 -11.90 -25.38
CA ARG A 148 -13.39 -10.77 -24.71
C ARG A 148 -11.88 -10.76 -24.92
N ALA A 149 -11.20 -11.89 -24.78
CA ALA A 149 -9.76 -12.00 -25.03
C ALA A 149 -9.37 -11.56 -26.45
N THR A 150 -10.17 -11.98 -27.45
CA THR A 150 -9.96 -11.60 -28.86
C THR A 150 -10.14 -10.10 -29.08
N ALA A 151 -11.22 -9.52 -28.53
CA ALA A 151 -11.49 -8.09 -28.64
C ALA A 151 -10.36 -7.26 -28.01
N LEU A 152 -9.93 -7.62 -26.80
CA LEU A 152 -8.82 -6.97 -26.09
C LEU A 152 -7.49 -7.10 -26.87
N SER A 153 -7.22 -8.26 -27.48
CA SER A 153 -6.00 -8.50 -28.28
C SER A 153 -5.95 -7.67 -29.56
N ALA A 154 -7.08 -7.57 -30.28
CA ALA A 154 -7.20 -6.71 -31.46
C ALA A 154 -6.96 -5.25 -31.09
N ARG A 155 -7.45 -4.85 -29.92
CA ARG A 155 -7.31 -3.49 -29.40
C ARG A 155 -5.90 -3.16 -28.94
N LEU A 156 -5.23 -4.09 -28.27
CA LEU A 156 -3.81 -3.97 -27.92
C LEU A 156 -2.94 -3.77 -29.17
N THR A 157 -3.27 -4.45 -30.27
CA THR A 157 -2.56 -4.29 -31.55
C THR A 157 -2.74 -2.89 -32.13
N ARG A 158 -3.95 -2.32 -32.01
CA ARG A 158 -4.23 -0.93 -32.42
C ARG A 158 -3.51 0.07 -31.53
N PHE A 159 -3.53 -0.12 -30.22
CA PHE A 159 -2.77 0.66 -29.25
C PHE A 159 -1.27 0.69 -29.58
N ASP A 160 -0.69 -0.49 -29.87
CA ASP A 160 0.73 -0.61 -30.22
C ASP A 160 1.09 0.10 -31.53
N ARG A 161 0.12 0.27 -32.43
CA ARG A 161 0.28 1.07 -33.64
C ARG A 161 0.18 2.57 -33.34
N GLU A 162 -0.84 2.99 -32.61
CA GLU A 162 -1.04 4.41 -32.24
C GLU A 162 0.14 4.96 -31.42
N ALA A 163 0.69 4.17 -30.49
CA ALA A 163 1.88 4.53 -29.72
C ALA A 163 3.15 4.66 -30.58
N ARG A 164 3.24 3.97 -31.72
CA ARG A 164 4.36 4.09 -32.67
C ARG A 164 4.21 5.27 -33.62
N GLU A 165 2.98 5.57 -34.03
CA GLU A 165 2.67 6.63 -35.00
C GLU A 165 2.66 8.02 -34.37
N HIS A 166 2.34 8.14 -33.08
CA HIS A 166 2.28 9.41 -32.35
C HIS A 166 3.10 9.40 -31.04
N PRO A 167 4.44 9.38 -31.11
CA PRO A 167 5.30 9.40 -29.92
C PRO A 167 5.20 10.72 -29.11
N GLY A 168 4.55 11.77 -29.63
CA GLY A 168 4.46 13.07 -28.95
C GLY A 168 3.29 13.96 -29.35
N SER A 169 2.17 13.43 -29.85
CA SER A 169 1.05 14.26 -30.29
C SER A 169 -0.25 13.84 -29.63
N ALA A 170 -0.85 14.76 -28.88
CA ALA A 170 -2.21 14.65 -28.40
C ALA A 170 -3.16 14.37 -29.57
N PRO A 171 -4.05 13.35 -29.50
CA PRO A 171 -5.06 13.16 -30.50
C PRO A 171 -6.02 14.36 -30.42
N ALA A 172 -6.21 15.02 -31.56
CA ALA A 172 -7.20 16.08 -31.69
C ALA A 172 -8.56 15.54 -31.21
N PRO A 173 -9.34 16.34 -30.47
CA PRO A 173 -10.63 15.92 -29.95
C PRO A 173 -11.50 15.52 -31.14
N GLN A 174 -11.85 14.23 -31.22
CA GLN A 174 -12.83 13.77 -32.19
C GLN A 174 -14.17 14.38 -31.79
N THR A 175 -14.61 15.39 -32.53
CA THR A 175 -15.96 15.93 -32.47
C THR A 175 -16.95 14.80 -32.67
N ARG A 176 -17.62 14.38 -31.59
CA ARG A 176 -18.84 13.57 -31.66
C ARG A 176 -19.90 14.33 -32.46
N ARG A 177 -20.42 13.68 -33.49
CA ARG A 177 -21.75 13.98 -34.06
C ARG A 177 -22.74 12.96 -33.53
#